data_AF-A0A2H0LQK5-F1
#
_entry.id   AF-A0A2H0LQK5-F1
#
_cell.length_a   1.000
_cell.length_b   1.000
_cell.length_c   1.000
_cell.angle_alpha   90.00
_cell.angle_beta   90.00
_cell.angle_gamma   90.00
#
_symmetry.space_group_name_H-M   'P 1'
#
loop_
_entity.id
_entity.type
_entity.pdbx_description
1 polymer ?
#
loop_
_entity_poly.entity_id
_entity_poly.type
_entity_poly.pdbx_seq_one_letter_code
_entity_poly.pdbx_strand_id
1 'polypeptide(L)'
;MDEIENDTNTGRNEGPPTFSDEGKGEAFLMNLLEAAMKNMHQGKWAEARADLLKIEALNPEGMYASVASEYLQQIIDQEQEKAGPA
;
A
#
# COMPACT_ATOMS: atom_id res chain seq x y z
N MET A 1 -41.61 37.04 -6.78
CA MET A 1 -41.70 35.56 -6.73
C MET A 1 -40.26 35.11 -6.85
N ASP A 2 -39.67 34.82 -5.71
CA ASP A 2 -38.26 34.46 -5.60
C ASP A 2 -38.05 33.07 -6.21
N GLU A 3 -37.20 33.00 -7.23
CA GLU A 3 -36.69 31.74 -7.76
C GLU A 3 -35.83 31.13 -6.67
N ILE A 4 -36.33 30.08 -6.04
CA ILE A 4 -35.55 29.22 -5.16
C ILE A 4 -34.52 28.54 -6.07
N GLU A 5 -33.34 29.14 -6.15
CA GLU A 5 -32.12 28.51 -6.63
C GLU A 5 -31.96 27.24 -5.79
N ASN A 6 -32.32 26.11 -6.38
CA ASN A 6 -32.12 24.82 -5.78
C ASN A 6 -30.62 24.55 -5.90
N ASP A 7 -29.87 25.07 -4.92
CA ASP A 7 -28.49 24.68 -4.61
C ASP A 7 -28.50 23.17 -4.44
N THR A 8 -28.38 22.48 -5.57
CA THR A 8 -28.10 21.07 -5.62
C THR A 8 -26.63 21.00 -5.27
N ASN A 9 -26.39 21.12 -3.97
CA ASN A 9 -25.19 20.72 -3.27
C ASN A 9 -25.03 19.25 -3.59
N THR A 10 -24.46 18.99 -4.77
CA THR A 10 -23.92 17.71 -5.17
C THR A 10 -22.74 17.53 -4.25
N GLY A 11 -23.06 17.11 -3.01
CA GLY A 11 -22.11 16.54 -2.09
C GLY A 11 -21.34 15.54 -2.90
N ARG A 12 -20.11 15.93 -3.26
CA ARG A 12 -19.19 15.04 -3.94
C ARG A 12 -19.14 13.83 -3.04
N ASN A 13 -19.76 12.74 -3.48
CA ASN A 13 -19.37 11.41 -3.08
C ASN A 13 -17.94 11.27 -3.59
N GLU A 14 -17.00 11.90 -2.89
CA GLU A 14 -15.60 11.63 -3.02
C GLU A 14 -15.48 10.19 -2.52
N GLY A 15 -15.50 9.26 -3.47
CA GLY A 15 -14.99 7.92 -3.25
C GLY A 15 -13.59 8.00 -2.63
N PRO A 16 -13.02 6.86 -2.22
CA PRO A 16 -11.68 6.81 -1.65
C PRO A 16 -10.74 7.68 -2.50
N PRO A 17 -9.89 8.51 -1.87
CA PRO A 17 -9.15 9.58 -2.54
C PRO A 17 -8.58 9.08 -3.86
N THR A 18 -9.10 9.59 -4.97
CA THR A 18 -8.49 9.36 -6.27
C THR A 18 -7.16 10.10 -6.24
N PHE A 19 -6.04 9.38 -6.17
CA PHE A 19 -4.69 9.93 -6.20
C PHE A 19 -4.47 10.64 -7.55
N SER A 20 -4.98 11.86 -7.71
CA SER A 20 -4.93 12.64 -8.96
C SER A 20 -3.58 13.33 -9.17
N ASP A 21 -2.51 12.73 -8.65
CA ASP A 21 -1.12 13.18 -8.77
C ASP A 21 -0.27 11.90 -8.85
N GLU A 22 -0.22 11.31 -10.05
CA GLU A 22 0.41 10.02 -10.33
C GLU A 22 1.84 9.92 -9.76
N GLY A 23 2.60 11.03 -9.81
CA GLY A 23 3.95 11.11 -9.24
C GLY A 23 4.01 11.12 -7.70
N LYS A 24 2.96 11.55 -6.99
CA LYS A 24 2.89 11.44 -5.53
C LYS A 24 2.54 10.02 -5.09
N GLY A 25 1.73 9.32 -5.88
CA GLY A 25 1.44 7.90 -5.67
C GLY A 25 2.70 7.05 -5.79
N GLU A 26 3.47 7.27 -6.85
CA GLU A 26 4.72 6.53 -7.06
C GLU A 26 5.77 6.80 -5.95
N ALA A 27 6.02 8.06 -5.61
CA ALA A 27 6.94 8.41 -4.53
C ALA A 27 6.49 7.82 -3.17
N PHE A 28 5.19 7.75 -2.92
CA PHE A 28 4.65 7.13 -1.72
C PHE A 28 4.89 5.62 -1.68
N LEU A 29 4.67 4.92 -2.79
CA LEU A 29 4.92 3.48 -2.90
C LEU A 29 6.42 3.15 -2.77
N MET A 30 7.29 3.97 -3.36
CA MET A 30 8.74 3.86 -3.20
C MET A 30 9.15 4.01 -1.72
N ASN A 31 8.65 5.03 -1.02
CA ASN A 31 8.94 5.24 0.40
C ASN A 31 8.44 4.08 1.28
N LEU A 32 7.28 3.49 0.97
CA LEU A 32 6.79 2.30 1.67
C LEU A 32 7.70 1.09 1.43
N LEU A 33 8.17 0.90 0.20
CA LEU A 33 9.07 -0.20 -0.13
C LEU A 33 10.41 -0.06 0.60
N GLU A 34 10.97 1.15 0.63
CA GLU A 34 12.20 1.44 1.39
C GLU A 34 12.02 1.20 2.89
N ALA A 35 10.88 1.60 3.46
CA ALA A 35 10.55 1.35 4.85
C ALA A 35 10.45 -0.16 5.14
N ALA A 36 9.79 -0.92 4.26
CA ALA A 36 9.70 -2.37 4.38
C ALA A 36 11.07 -3.03 4.39
N MET A 37 11.95 -2.69 3.42
CA MET A 37 13.31 -3.22 3.35
C MET A 37 14.13 -2.87 4.60
N LYS A 38 14.02 -1.63 5.08
CA LYS A 38 14.68 -1.22 6.33
C LYS A 38 14.18 -2.02 7.52
N ASN A 39 12.87 -2.27 7.61
CA ASN A 39 12.28 -3.10 8.67
C ASN A 39 12.79 -4.56 8.57
N MET A 40 12.88 -5.14 7.37
CA MET A 40 13.49 -6.46 7.15
C MET A 40 14.94 -6.52 7.66
N HIS A 41 15.77 -5.53 7.29
CA HIS A 41 17.16 -5.45 7.76
C HIS A 41 17.29 -5.29 9.28
N GLN A 42 16.28 -4.71 9.94
CA GLN A 42 16.23 -4.57 11.40
C GLN A 42 15.63 -5.79 12.11
N GLY A 43 15.23 -6.83 11.38
CA GLY A 43 14.54 -8.00 11.95
C GLY A 43 13.09 -7.73 12.36
N LYS A 44 12.52 -6.60 11.92
CA LYS A 44 11.15 -6.16 12.15
C LYS A 44 10.22 -6.74 11.09
N TRP A 45 10.14 -8.07 11.07
CA TRP A 45 9.46 -8.83 10.02
C TRP A 45 7.95 -8.53 9.94
N ALA A 46 7.31 -8.32 11.09
CA ALA A 46 5.89 -7.97 11.16
C ALA A 46 5.60 -6.59 10.57
N GLU A 47 6.41 -5.57 10.91
CA GLU A 47 6.27 -4.23 10.33
C GLU A 47 6.57 -4.24 8.82
N ALA A 48 7.64 -4.92 8.40
CA ALA A 48 7.97 -5.08 6.99
C ALA A 48 6.83 -5.73 6.19
N ARG A 49 6.25 -6.82 6.71
CA ARG A 49 5.11 -7.50 6.09
C ARG A 49 3.90 -6.58 5.95
N ALA A 50 3.61 -5.78 6.97
CA ALA A 50 2.50 -4.84 6.93
C ALA A 50 2.69 -3.76 5.85
N ASP A 51 3.90 -3.22 5.71
CA ASP A 51 4.23 -2.23 4.68
C ASP A 51 4.12 -2.82 3.26
N LEU A 52 4.58 -4.07 3.05
CA LEU A 52 4.48 -4.76 1.76
C LEU A 52 3.03 -5.07 1.36
N LEU A 53 2.20 -5.56 2.29
CA LEU A 53 0.77 -5.78 2.05
C LEU A 53 0.04 -4.48 1.70
N LYS A 54 0.46 -3.36 2.28
CA LYS A 54 -0.09 -2.04 1.97
C LYS A 54 0.25 -1.60 0.53
N ILE A 55 1.43 -1.94 0.03
CA ILE A 55 1.82 -1.69 -1.37
C ILE A 55 0.92 -2.49 -2.32
N GLU A 56 0.71 -3.80 -2.06
CA GLU A 56 -0.19 -4.64 -2.88
C GLU A 56 -1.63 -4.12 -2.88
N ALA A 57 -2.13 -3.66 -1.74
CA ALA A 57 -3.49 -3.13 -1.62
C ALA A 57 -3.69 -1.80 -2.38
N LEU A 58 -2.63 -0.97 -2.48
CA LEU A 58 -2.69 0.34 -3.11
C LEU A 58 -2.34 0.32 -4.60
N ASN A 59 -1.57 -0.69 -5.05
CA ASN A 59 -1.11 -0.80 -6.43
C ASN A 59 -1.12 -2.25 -6.96
N PRO A 60 -2.27 -2.95 -6.93
CA PRO A 60 -2.32 -4.41 -7.11
C PRO A 60 -1.80 -4.92 -8.46
N GLU A 61 -1.85 -4.10 -9.51
CA GLU A 61 -1.38 -4.46 -10.86
C GLU A 61 -0.10 -3.72 -11.28
N GLY A 62 0.50 -2.93 -10.38
CA GLY A 62 1.69 -2.15 -10.67
C GLY A 62 2.99 -2.86 -10.32
N MET A 63 4.08 -2.37 -10.91
CA MET A 63 5.44 -2.89 -10.68
C MET A 63 5.79 -3.03 -9.18
N TYR A 64 5.35 -2.08 -8.35
CA TYR A 64 5.62 -2.10 -6.91
C TYR A 64 4.93 -3.25 -6.19
N ALA A 65 3.73 -3.70 -6.63
CA ALA A 65 3.09 -4.87 -6.04
C ALA A 65 3.87 -6.15 -6.35
N SER A 66 4.33 -6.34 -7.60
CA SER A 66 5.16 -7.50 -7.94
C SER A 66 6.41 -7.60 -7.07
N VAL A 67 7.11 -6.47 -6.88
CA VAL A 67 8.28 -6.42 -5.99
C VAL A 67 7.89 -6.70 -4.53
N ALA A 68 6.76 -6.15 -4.07
CA ALA A 68 6.28 -6.39 -2.72
C ALA A 68 5.95 -7.87 -2.47
N SER A 69 5.32 -8.55 -3.45
CA SER A 69 5.01 -9.98 -3.40
C SER A 69 6.28 -10.83 -3.28
N GLU A 70 7.35 -10.49 -4.02
CA GLU A 70 8.63 -11.21 -3.93
C GLU A 70 9.23 -11.12 -2.52
N TYR A 71 9.22 -9.94 -1.91
CA TYR A 71 9.70 -9.77 -0.53
C TYR A 71 8.78 -10.43 0.50
N LEU A 72 7.47 -10.45 0.28
CA LEU A 72 6.53 -11.17 1.13
C LEU A 72 6.82 -12.67 1.13
N GLN A 73 7.13 -13.24 -0.03
CA GLN A 73 7.49 -14.66 -0.12
C GLN A 73 8.80 -14.94 0.65
N GLN A 74 9.80 -14.07 0.55
CA GLN A 74 11.05 -14.22 1.33
C GLN A 74 10.81 -14.19 2.84
N ILE A 75 9.90 -13.33 3.32
CA ILE A 75 9.52 -13.30 4.74
C ILE A 75 8.87 -14.63 5.14
N ILE A 76 7.94 -15.15 4.33
CA ILE A 76 7.27 -16.43 4.58
C ILE A 76 8.28 -17.59 4.61
N ASP A 77 9.17 -17.66 3.64
CA ASP A 77 10.19 -18.71 3.55
C ASP A 77 11.11 -18.68 4.78
N GLN A 78 11.54 -17.48 5.19
CA GLN A 78 12.37 -17.31 6.38
C GLN A 78 11.65 -17.66 7.69
N GLU A 79 10.34 -17.39 7.79
CA GLU A 79 9.52 -17.81 8.93
C GLU A 79 9.39 -19.33 9.01
N GLN A 80 9.21 -20.00 7.86
CA GLN A 80 9.14 -21.46 7.77
C GLN A 80 10.47 -22.13 8.11
N GLU A 81 11.61 -21.60 7.63
CA GLU A 81 12.93 -22.11 7.98
C GLU A 81 13.21 -22.03 9.48
N LYS A 82 12.76 -20.96 10.15
CA LYS A 82 12.91 -20.78 11.61
C LYS A 82 12.00 -21.69 12.42
N ALA A 83 10.84 -22.07 11.89
CA ALA A 83 9.91 -22.97 12.56
C ALA A 83 10.42 -24.43 12.61
N GLY A 84 11.36 -24.79 11.71
CA GLY A 84 11.87 -26.15 11.56
C GLY A 84 10.80 -27.14 11.03
N PRO A 85 11.21 -28.30 10.48
CA PRO A 85 10.25 -29.38 10.23
C PRO A 85 9.69 -29.86 11.58
N ALA A 86 8.39 -29.70 11.77
CA ALA A 86 7.65 -30.22 12.92
C ALA A 86 7.72 -31.75 13.03
#